data_AF-A0A382IJ86-F1
#
_entry.id   AF-A0A382IJ86-F1
#
_cell.length_a   1.000
_cell.length_b   1.000
_cell.length_c   1.000
_cell.angle_alpha   90.00
_cell.angle_beta   90.00
_cell.angle_gamma   90.00
#
_symmetry.space_group_name_H-M   'P 1'
#
loop_
_entity.id
_entity.type
_entity.pdbx_description
1 polymer ?
#
loop_
_entity_poly.entity_id
_entity_poly.type
_entity_poly.pdbx_seq_one_letter_code
_entity_poly.pdbx_strand_id
1 'polypeptide(L)' 'GYFVLSPSCIDLVEDDSIKWENEPLSDLAARGELMAYEHNGFFQPMDTLRDKNQLEGLWLGGKAPWKVWK' A
#
# COMPACT_ATOMS: atom_id res chain seq x y z
N GLY A 1 -1.16 1.63 -0.52
CA GLY A 1 -0.28 0.62 -1.17
C GLY A 1 1.18 0.96 -0.92
N TYR A 2 2.11 0.28 -1.58
CA TYR A 2 3.54 0.63 -1.58
C TYR A 2 3.84 1.43 -2.85
N PHE A 3 3.73 2.76 -2.77
CA PHE A 3 3.91 3.63 -3.91
C PHE A 3 5.36 4.14 -4.01
N VAL A 4 5.82 4.32 -5.24
CA VAL A 4 7.02 5.10 -5.57
C VAL A 4 6.54 6.29 -6.38
N LEU A 5 6.72 7.50 -5.85
CA LEU A 5 6.11 8.71 -6.41
C LEU A 5 7.18 9.75 -6.70
N SER A 6 6.93 10.54 -7.76
CA SER A 6 7.60 11.82 -7.95
C SER A 6 7.08 12.82 -6.91
N PRO A 7 7.92 13.74 -6.38
CA PRO A 7 7.44 14.82 -5.52
C PRO A 7 6.32 15.67 -6.15
N SER A 8 6.29 15.78 -7.49
CA SER A 8 5.24 16.50 -8.23
C SER A 8 3.84 15.91 -8.03
N CYS A 9 3.71 14.66 -7.57
CA CYS A 9 2.40 14.09 -7.24
C CYS A 9 1.73 14.77 -6.04
N ILE A 10 2.48 15.49 -5.20
CA ILE A 10 1.94 16.25 -4.07
C ILE A 10 1.08 17.41 -4.57
N ASP A 11 1.40 17.98 -5.73
CA ASP A 11 0.64 19.09 -6.34
C ASP A 11 -0.80 18.67 -6.74
N LEU A 12 -1.11 17.37 -6.75
CA LEU A 12 -2.45 16.84 -6.97
C LEU A 12 -3.32 16.81 -5.70
N VAL A 13 -2.74 17.13 -4.54
CA VAL A 13 -3.42 17.14 -3.23
C VAL A 13 -3.56 18.59 -2.77
N GLU A 14 -4.73 19.18 -3.02
CA GLU A 14 -5.00 20.59 -2.71
C GLU A 14 -5.11 20.85 -1.20
N ASP A 15 -5.82 19.96 -0.49
CA ASP A 15 -6.05 20.07 0.94
C ASP A 15 -6.32 18.70 1.60
N ASP A 16 -6.53 18.72 2.92
CA ASP A 16 -6.76 17.54 3.77
C ASP A 16 -8.05 16.77 3.45
N SER A 17 -8.96 17.35 2.66
CA SER A 17 -10.20 16.67 2.24
C SER A 17 -9.95 15.71 1.06
N ILE A 18 -8.85 15.88 0.34
CA ILE A 18 -8.51 15.08 -0.83
C ILE A 18 -7.97 13.72 -0.40
N LYS A 19 -8.71 12.66 -0.75
CA LYS A 19 -8.25 11.27 -0.59
C LYS A 19 -7.32 10.91 -1.74
N TRP A 20 -6.10 10.50 -1.40
CA TRP A 20 -5.08 10.06 -2.37
C TRP A 20 -5.64 9.01 -3.36
N GLU A 21 -6.40 8.05 -2.85
CA GLU A 21 -6.94 6.94 -3.65
C GLU A 21 -8.05 7.34 -4.64
N ASN A 22 -8.58 8.55 -4.54
CA ASN A 22 -9.67 9.04 -5.39
C ASN A 22 -9.13 9.84 -6.57
N GLU A 23 -9.18 11.17 -6.46
CA GLU A 23 -8.90 12.10 -7.56
C GLU A 23 -7.44 12.01 -8.03
N PRO A 24 -6.42 12.00 -7.14
CA PRO A 24 -5.01 11.97 -7.58
C PRO A 24 -4.66 10.71 -8.37
N LEU A 25 -5.00 9.52 -7.87
CA LEU A 25 -4.71 8.28 -8.59
C LEU A 25 -5.51 8.16 -9.89
N SER A 26 -6.76 8.62 -9.91
CA SER A 26 -7.60 8.59 -11.12
C SER A 26 -7.03 9.52 -12.21
N ASP A 27 -6.56 10.71 -11.83
CA ASP A 27 -5.95 11.67 -12.74
C ASP A 27 -4.60 11.17 -13.28
N LEU A 28 -3.73 10.63 -12.41
CA LEU A 28 -2.48 9.98 -12.84
C LEU A 28 -2.74 8.82 -13.81
N ALA A 29 -3.76 8.00 -13.56
CA ALA A 29 -4.15 6.92 -14.47
C ALA A 29 -4.64 7.45 -15.82
N ALA A 30 -5.48 8.50 -15.81
CA ALA A 30 -5.99 9.12 -17.03
C ALA A 30 -4.87 9.77 -17.87
N ARG A 31 -3.82 10.29 -17.22
CA ARG A 31 -2.62 10.86 -17.86
C ARG A 31 -1.61 9.82 -18.33
N GLY A 32 -1.80 8.55 -18.00
CA GLY A 32 -0.82 7.48 -18.27
C GLY A 32 0.44 7.59 -17.41
N GLU A 33 0.36 8.32 -16.29
CA GLU A 33 1.45 8.50 -15.32
C GLU A 33 1.35 7.52 -14.15
N LEU A 34 0.30 6.69 -14.10
CA LEU A 34 0.17 5.60 -13.13
C LEU A 34 0.61 4.27 -13.73
N MET A 35 1.65 3.68 -13.14
CA MET A 35 2.14 2.34 -13.48
C MET A 35 1.86 1.37 -12.33
N ALA A 36 1.57 0.10 -12.68
CA ALA A 36 1.38 -0.96 -11.71
C ALA A 36 2.61 -1.87 -11.65
N TYR A 37 3.07 -2.18 -10.44
CA TYR A 37 4.06 -3.22 -10.19
C TYR A 37 3.37 -4.45 -9.59
N GLU A 38 3.52 -5.59 -10.25
CA GLU A 38 2.91 -6.86 -9.81
C GLU A 38 3.77 -7.55 -8.74
N HIS A 39 3.36 -7.43 -7.47
CA HIS A 39 3.96 -8.17 -6.37
C HIS A 39 3.30 -9.54 -6.20
N ASN A 40 4.00 -10.59 -6.64
CA ASN A 40 3.54 -11.98 -6.53
C ASN A 40 3.88 -12.64 -5.17
N GLY A 41 4.49 -11.90 -4.25
CA GLY A 41 4.88 -12.39 -2.94
C GLY A 41 3.78 -12.27 -1.89
N PHE A 42 4.17 -12.46 -0.62
CA PHE A 42 3.24 -12.29 0.49
C PHE A 42 2.82 -10.82 0.64
N PHE A 43 1.51 -10.60 0.73
CA PHE A 43 0.89 -9.32 1.12
C PHE A 43 -0.38 -9.62 1.91
N GLN A 44 -0.53 -9.00 3.08
CA GLN A 44 -1.69 -9.17 3.95
C GLN A 44 -1.94 -7.85 4.71
N PRO A 45 -3.12 -7.21 4.56
CA PRO A 45 -3.52 -6.08 5.40
C PRO A 45 -4.02 -6.55 6.77
N MET A 46 -4.18 -5.61 7.69
CA MET A 46 -4.72 -5.86 9.03
C MET A 46 -5.91 -4.93 9.30
N ASP A 47 -7.07 -5.28 8.74
CA ASP A 47 -8.28 -4.45 8.85
C ASP A 47 -9.22 -4.95 9.95
N THR A 48 -9.12 -6.24 10.30
CA THR A 48 -9.98 -6.90 11.28
C THR A 48 -9.19 -7.56 12.41
N LEU A 49 -9.88 -7.88 13.52
CA LEU A 49 -9.29 -8.68 14.60
C LEU A 49 -8.82 -10.06 14.12
N ARG A 50 -9.49 -10.63 13.11
CA ARG A 50 -9.09 -11.90 12.51
C ARG A 50 -7.74 -11.77 11.82
N ASP A 51 -7.52 -10.71 11.05
CA ASP A 51 -6.26 -10.48 10.35
C ASP A 51 -5.11 -10.30 11.35
N LYS A 52 -5.36 -9.57 12.45
CA LYS A 52 -4.41 -9.46 13.56
C LYS A 52 -4.01 -10.84 14.08
N ASN A 53 -4.99 -11.68 14.44
CA ASN A 53 -4.71 -13.01 15.00
C ASN A 53 -3.94 -13.89 14.01
N GLN A 54 -4.20 -13.78 12.70
CA GLN A 54 -3.47 -14.51 11.66
C GLN A 54 -2.01 -14.03 11.55
N LEU A 55 -1.80 -12.71 11.48
CA LEU A 55 -0.45 -12.12 11.42
C LEU A 55 0.36 -12.42 12.69
N GLU A 56 -0.28 -12.35 13.85
CA GLU A 56 0.33 -12.69 15.14
C GLU A 56 0.72 -14.17 15.22
N GLY A 57 -0.12 -15.08 14.69
CA GLY A 57 0.22 -16.49 14.57
C GLY A 57 1.42 -16.76 13.67
N LEU A 58 1.53 -16.06 12.53
CA LEU A 58 2.70 -16.14 11.64
C LEU A 58 3.96 -15.63 12.32
N TRP A 59 3.85 -14.54 13.10
CA TRP A 59 4.96 -13.97 13.84
C TRP A 59 5.46 -14.89 14.95
N LEU A 60 4.57 -15.33 15.84
CA LEU A 60 4.90 -16.24 16.95
C LEU A 60 5.40 -17.60 16.46
N GLY A 61 4.88 -18.07 15.32
CA GLY A 61 5.33 -19.30 14.68
C GLY A 61 6.68 -19.19 13.97
N GLY A 62 7.31 -18.00 13.93
CA GLY A 62 8.59 -17.78 13.24
C GLY A 62 8.48 -17.89 11.71
N LYS A 63 7.28 -17.74 11.16
CA LYS A 63 6.96 -17.93 9.73
C LYS A 63 6.51 -16.65 9.04
N ALA A 64 6.65 -15.48 9.69
CA ALA A 64 6.27 -14.18 9.15
C ALA A 64 7.06 -13.85 7.87
N PRO A 65 6.46 -13.91 6.66
CA PRO A 65 7.20 -13.72 5.42
C PRO A 65 7.67 -12.27 5.23
N TRP A 66 7.04 -11.32 5.91
CA TRP A 66 7.45 -9.91 5.92
C TRP A 66 8.69 -9.64 6.80
N LYS A 67 9.09 -10.57 7.67
CA LYS A 67 10.30 -10.42 8.50
C LYS A 67 11.54 -10.80 7.70
N VAL A 68 12.10 -9.84 6.97
CA VAL A 68 13.28 -10.04 6.10
C VAL A 68 14.61 -9.66 6.76
N TRP A 69 14.58 -9.21 8.01
CA TRP A 69 15.75 -8.79 8.80
C TRP A 69 16.18 -9.84 9.83
N LYS A 70 17.42 -9.70 10.33
CA LYS A 70 18.00 -10.53 11.40
C LYS A 70 17.88 -9.83 12.75
#